data_AF-A0A4Y5MV47-F1
#
_entry.id   AF-A0A4Y5MV47-F1
#
_cell.length_a   1.000
_cell.length_b   1.000
_cell.length_c   1.000
_cell.angle_alpha   90.00
_cell.angle_beta   90.00
_cell.angle_gamma   90.00
#
_symmetry.space_group_name_H-M   'P 1'
#
loop_
_entity.id
_entity.type
_entity.pdbx_description
1 polymer ?
#
loop_
_entity_poly.entity_id
_entity_poly.type
_entity_poly.pdbx_seq_one_letter_code
_entity_poly.pdbx_strand_id
1 'polypeptide(L)'
;MLMGEGCFNILVIKSRSNLIGWQQKIFCRHYSTKINLYKPLDPGFVTGFTDGCFWISISKDTKFKTGWRVRPYFEIHLHSKDLVLLREIQSFFNVGKIYDKNWFNSISSFLTKRTTSN
;
A
#
# COMPACT_ATOMS: atom_id res chain seq x y z
N MET A 1 12.33 28.26 23.36
CA MET A 1 13.14 27.03 23.26
C MET A 1 13.15 26.63 21.80
N LEU A 2 14.28 26.85 21.14
CA LEU A 2 14.48 26.68 19.70
C LEU A 2 14.63 25.19 19.38
N MET A 3 13.77 24.64 18.54
CA MET A 3 13.95 23.35 17.88
C MET A 3 13.35 23.55 16.49
N GLY A 4 14.14 23.87 15.47
CA GLY A 4 15.15 22.99 14.90
C GLY A 4 14.61 22.53 13.54
N GLU A 5 14.31 23.49 12.67
CA GLU A 5 13.88 23.24 11.30
C GLU A 5 15.05 22.58 10.56
N GLY A 6 15.02 21.25 10.45
CA GLY A 6 15.95 20.48 9.64
C GLY A 6 15.67 20.73 8.16
N CYS A 7 16.02 21.91 7.66
CA CYS A 7 16.11 22.19 6.24
C CYS A 7 17.29 21.40 5.67
N PHE A 8 17.03 20.20 5.13
CA PHE A 8 17.98 19.58 4.21
C PHE A 8 18.03 20.42 2.92
N ASN A 9 18.88 21.43 2.94
CA ASN A 9 19.30 22.13 1.73
C ASN A 9 20.22 21.20 0.95
N ILE A 10 19.67 20.46 -0.01
CA ILE A 10 20.48 19.93 -1.11
C ILE A 10 20.88 21.13 -1.96
N LEU A 11 22.12 21.59 -1.76
CA LEU A 11 22.72 22.66 -2.53
C LEU A 11 23.16 22.08 -3.88
N VAL A 12 22.24 22.01 -4.83
CA VAL A 12 22.58 21.68 -6.22
C VAL A 12 23.28 22.88 -6.83
N ILE A 13 24.61 22.81 -6.95
CA ILE A 13 25.38 23.78 -7.72
C ILE A 13 25.00 23.59 -9.20
N LYS A 14 24.18 24.50 -9.73
CA LYS A 14 23.86 24.53 -11.17
C LYS A 14 24.74 25.57 -11.86
N SER A 15 25.64 25.10 -12.73
CA SER A 15 26.46 25.94 -13.59
C SER A 15 25.59 26.78 -14.53
N ARG A 16 25.91 28.06 -14.66
CA ARG A 16 25.18 29.04 -15.48
C ARG A 16 25.44 28.81 -16.97
N SER A 17 24.39 28.50 -17.74
CA SER A 17 24.04 29.28 -18.95
C SER A 17 22.74 28.77 -19.61
N ASN A 18 21.72 29.62 -19.50
CA ASN A 18 20.80 30.07 -20.55
C ASN A 18 19.91 29.07 -21.34
N LEU A 19 18.60 29.32 -21.14
CA LEU A 19 17.45 29.21 -22.06
C LEU A 19 16.55 27.97 -21.96
N ILE A 20 15.25 28.28 -21.84
CA ILE A 20 14.05 27.40 -21.77
C ILE A 20 13.83 26.80 -20.36
N GLY A 21 13.08 27.56 -19.56
CA GLY A 21 12.68 27.21 -18.21
C GLY A 21 11.68 26.06 -18.16
N TRP A 22 12.19 24.83 -18.17
CA TRP A 22 11.48 23.72 -17.57
C TRP A 22 11.40 24.00 -16.06
N GLN A 23 10.22 24.39 -15.56
CA GLN A 23 9.99 24.38 -14.13
C GLN A 23 10.22 22.95 -13.65
N GLN A 24 11.36 22.71 -13.01
CA GLN A 24 11.55 21.48 -12.25
C GLN A 24 10.53 21.55 -11.13
N LYS A 25 9.42 20.84 -11.32
CA LYS A 25 8.40 20.64 -10.30
C LYS A 25 9.07 19.81 -9.21
N ILE A 26 9.79 20.47 -8.31
CA ILE A 26 10.37 19.84 -7.14
C ILE A 26 9.18 19.24 -6.40
N PHE A 27 9.10 17.92 -6.36
CA PHE A 27 8.08 17.22 -5.61
C PHE A 27 8.40 17.40 -4.12
N CYS A 28 7.94 18.50 -3.53
CA CYS A 28 8.02 18.74 -2.11
C CYS A 28 7.17 17.68 -1.40
N ARG A 29 7.83 16.67 -0.81
CA ARG A 29 7.16 15.72 0.09
C ARG A 29 6.74 16.47 1.37
N HIS A 30 5.49 16.91 1.41
CA HIS A 30 4.87 17.42 2.62
C HIS A 30 4.48 16.23 3.50
N TYR A 31 5.35 15.84 4.44
CA TYR A 31 4.94 14.96 5.53
C TYR A 31 4.12 15.79 6.52
N SER A 32 2.80 15.66 6.49
CA SER A 32 1.93 16.32 7.47
C SER A 32 1.93 15.54 8.78
N THR A 33 2.55 16.08 9.83
CA THR A 33 2.46 15.55 11.20
C THR A 33 1.26 16.12 11.96
N LYS A 34 0.09 16.25 11.30
CA LYS A 34 -1.17 16.47 12.02
C LYS A 34 -1.86 15.13 12.23
N ILE A 35 -1.56 14.50 13.36
CA ILE A 35 -2.32 13.36 13.89
C ILE A 35 -3.78 13.81 14.08
N ASN A 36 -4.63 13.42 13.14
CA ASN A 36 -6.06 13.55 13.27
C ASN A 36 -6.55 12.17 13.71
N LEU A 37 -6.94 12.05 14.98
CA LEU A 37 -7.30 10.79 15.65
C LEU A 37 -8.53 10.07 15.06
N TYR A 38 -9.11 10.59 13.97
CA TYR A 38 -10.33 10.07 13.34
C TYR A 38 -10.36 10.22 11.82
N LYS A 39 -9.19 10.23 11.15
CA LYS A 39 -9.15 10.27 9.69
C LYS A 39 -9.00 8.87 9.10
N PRO A 40 -9.78 8.53 8.05
CA PRO A 40 -9.52 7.34 7.26
C PRO A 40 -8.11 7.41 6.66
N LEU A 41 -7.49 6.26 6.44
CA LEU A 41 -6.17 6.17 5.81
C LEU A 41 -6.13 7.01 4.54
N ASP A 42 -5.06 7.78 4.37
CA ASP A 42 -4.86 8.58 3.16
C ASP A 42 -4.79 7.64 1.94
N PRO A 43 -5.60 7.86 0.89
CA PRO A 43 -5.57 7.01 -0.29
C PRO A 43 -4.20 6.98 -0.99
N GLY A 44 -3.44 8.08 -0.96
CA GLY A 44 -2.09 8.15 -1.50
C GLY A 44 -1.11 7.28 -0.72
N PHE A 45 -1.25 7.24 0.61
CA PHE A 45 -0.50 6.30 1.44
C PHE A 45 -0.87 4.85 1.13
N VAL A 46 -2.17 4.52 1.08
CA VAL A 46 -2.61 3.14 0.79
C VAL A 46 -2.09 2.69 -0.57
N THR A 47 -2.28 3.49 -1.62
CA THR A 47 -1.81 3.14 -2.97
C THR A 47 -0.30 2.87 -3.03
N GLY A 48 0.52 3.72 -2.42
CA GLY A 48 1.98 3.51 -2.35
C GLY A 48 2.39 2.33 -1.48
N PHE A 49 1.61 2.01 -0.45
CA PHE A 49 1.83 0.86 0.41
C PHE A 49 1.37 -0.45 -0.24
N THR A 50 0.32 -0.39 -1.07
CA THR A 50 -0.30 -1.52 -1.76
C THR A 50 0.38 -1.86 -3.09
N ASP A 51 1.64 -1.49 -3.28
CA ASP A 51 2.54 -2.10 -4.28
C ASP A 51 2.93 -3.52 -3.84
N GLY A 52 1.89 -4.32 -3.52
CA GLY A 52 1.97 -5.64 -2.94
C GLY A 52 2.07 -6.73 -4.00
N CYS A 53 1.79 -7.97 -3.61
CA CYS A 53 1.93 -9.11 -4.50
C CYS A 53 0.57 -9.52 -5.07
N PHE A 54 0.45 -9.47 -6.40
CA PHE A 54 -0.73 -9.93 -7.14
C PHE A 54 -0.39 -11.16 -7.97
N TRP A 55 -1.19 -12.22 -7.84
CA TRP A 55 -1.08 -13.40 -8.70
C TRP A 55 -2.43 -14.06 -8.95
N ILE A 56 -2.46 -14.94 -9.94
CA ILE A 56 -3.68 -15.67 -10.31
C ILE A 56 -3.40 -17.16 -10.15
N SER A 57 -4.23 -17.83 -9.35
CA SER A 57 -4.22 -19.29 -9.27
C SER A 57 -5.28 -19.87 -10.19
N ILE A 58 -4.86 -20.83 -11.03
CA ILE A 58 -5.74 -21.57 -11.92
C ILE A 58 -5.72 -23.03 -11.47
N SER A 59 -6.88 -23.58 -11.15
CA SER A 59 -7.03 -24.95 -10.64
C SER A 59 -8.20 -25.65 -11.33
N LYS A 60 -8.11 -26.96 -11.57
CA LYS A 60 -9.26 -27.73 -12.07
C LYS A 60 -10.34 -27.80 -11.00
N ASP A 61 -11.59 -27.55 -11.39
CA ASP A 61 -12.76 -27.62 -10.50
C ASP A 61 -13.99 -27.98 -11.32
N THR A 62 -14.52 -29.20 -11.11
CA THR A 62 -15.64 -29.76 -11.86
C THR A 62 -16.97 -29.06 -11.57
N LYS A 63 -17.02 -28.18 -10.56
CA LYS A 63 -18.21 -27.38 -10.24
C LYS A 63 -18.44 -26.23 -11.22
N PHE A 64 -17.40 -25.85 -11.97
CA PHE A 64 -17.48 -24.75 -12.94
C PHE A 64 -17.79 -25.32 -14.33
N LYS A 65 -18.60 -24.59 -15.12
CA LYS A 65 -18.96 -25.00 -16.49
C LYS A 65 -17.75 -25.22 -17.40
N THR A 66 -16.66 -24.49 -17.15
CA THR A 66 -15.40 -24.60 -17.88
C THR A 66 -14.50 -25.74 -17.36
N GLY A 67 -14.81 -26.34 -16.21
CA GLY A 67 -13.94 -27.29 -15.51
C GLY A 67 -12.72 -26.64 -14.81
N TRP A 68 -12.62 -25.31 -14.84
CA TRP A 68 -11.51 -24.56 -14.27
C TRP A 68 -12.00 -23.46 -13.35
N ARG A 69 -11.30 -23.31 -12.22
CA ARG A 69 -11.47 -22.23 -11.26
C ARG A 69 -10.27 -21.31 -11.31
N VAL A 70 -10.54 -20.05 -11.63
CA VAL A 70 -9.57 -18.96 -11.61
C VAL A 70 -9.77 -18.14 -10.34
N ARG A 71 -8.70 -17.88 -9.60
CA ARG A 71 -8.72 -17.09 -8.37
C ARG A 71 -7.61 -16.03 -8.42
N PRO A 72 -7.96 -14.74 -8.53
CA PRO A 72 -7.01 -13.68 -8.29
C PRO A 72 -6.74 -13.58 -6.78
N TYR A 73 -5.46 -13.42 -6.45
CA TYR A 73 -4.94 -13.20 -5.12
C TYR A 73 -4.21 -11.87 -5.10
N PHE A 74 -4.55 -11.07 -4.09
CA PHE A 74 -3.77 -9.89 -3.73
C PHE A 74 -3.41 -10.04 -2.27
N GLU A 75 -2.11 -10.15 -2.00
CA GLU A 75 -1.56 -10.38 -0.67
C GLU A 75 -0.59 -9.28 -0.28
N ILE A 76 -0.73 -8.82 0.96
CA ILE A 76 0.21 -7.93 1.64
C ILE A 76 0.81 -8.73 2.80
N HIS A 77 2.13 -8.84 2.86
CA HIS A 77 2.84 -9.55 3.93
C HIS A 77 3.55 -8.51 4.80
N LEU A 78 3.21 -8.46 6.08
CA LEU A 78 3.87 -7.60 7.08
C LEU A 78 4.29 -8.40 8.29
N HIS A 79 5.13 -7.81 9.13
CA HIS A 79 5.45 -8.40 10.42
C HIS A 79 4.26 -8.28 11.38
N SER A 80 4.16 -9.18 12.36
CA SER A 80 3.07 -9.23 13.35
C SER A 80 2.96 -8.01 14.25
N LYS A 81 4.01 -7.20 14.30
CA LYS A 81 4.03 -5.90 15.00
C LYS A 81 3.11 -4.89 14.32
N ASP A 82 2.92 -5.01 13.02
CA ASP A 82 2.16 -4.06 12.20
C ASP A 82 0.71 -4.54 11.94
N LEU A 83 0.20 -5.39 12.84
CA LEU A 83 -1.16 -5.92 12.76
C LEU A 83 -2.23 -4.81 12.74
N VAL A 84 -2.00 -3.73 13.50
CA VAL A 84 -2.90 -2.57 13.56
C VAL A 84 -3.02 -1.93 12.17
N LEU A 85 -1.91 -1.75 11.47
CA LEU A 85 -1.89 -1.19 10.11
C LEU A 85 -2.65 -2.07 9.12
N LEU A 86 -2.50 -3.40 9.20
CA LEU A 86 -3.28 -4.32 8.35
C LEU A 86 -4.79 -4.21 8.61
N ARG A 87 -5.22 -4.00 9.86
CA ARG A 87 -6.63 -3.80 10.19
C ARG A 87 -7.17 -2.48 9.64
N GLU A 88 -6.37 -1.42 9.67
CA GLU A 88 -6.74 -0.14 9.06
C GLU A 88 -6.86 -0.26 7.55
N ILE A 89 -5.93 -0.95 6.88
CA ILE A 89 -5.97 -1.22 5.43
C ILE A 89 -7.18 -2.11 5.08
N GLN A 90 -7.46 -3.14 5.88
CA GLN A 90 -8.64 -3.98 5.71
C GLN A 90 -9.93 -3.15 5.82
N SER A 91 -9.98 -2.22 6.78
CA SER A 91 -11.11 -1.30 6.97
C SER A 91 -11.23 -0.29 5.82
N PHE A 92 -10.10 0.17 5.27
CA PHE A 92 -10.08 1.05 4.10
C PHE A 92 -10.72 0.38 2.88
N PHE A 93 -10.37 -0.89 2.60
CA PHE A 93 -10.94 -1.63 1.47
C PHE A 93 -12.32 -2.26 1.78
N ASN A 94 -12.72 -2.34 3.05
CA ASN A 94 -13.92 -3.04 3.53
C ASN A 94 -14.04 -4.50 3.06
N VAL A 95 -12.93 -5.11 2.65
CA VAL A 95 -12.87 -6.49 2.18
C VAL A 95 -11.58 -7.15 2.64
N GLY A 96 -11.53 -8.47 2.49
CA GLY A 96 -10.36 -9.28 2.75
C GLY A 96 -10.27 -9.88 4.13
N LYS A 97 -9.27 -10.73 4.31
CA LYS A 97 -9.06 -11.53 5.52
C LYS A 97 -7.60 -11.50 5.94
N ILE A 98 -7.37 -11.37 7.24
CA ILE A 98 -6.05 -11.36 7.86
C ILE A 98 -5.74 -12.77 8.37
N TYR A 99 -4.54 -13.27 8.09
CA TYR A 99 -4.06 -14.57 8.52
C TYR A 99 -2.69 -14.43 9.17
N ASP A 100 -2.56 -14.95 10.38
CA ASP A 100 -1.29 -15.06 11.08
C ASP A 100 -0.49 -16.24 10.50
N LYS A 101 0.74 -15.97 10.06
CA LYS A 101 1.69 -16.95 9.53
C LYS A 101 2.79 -17.18 10.56
N ASN A 102 2.68 -18.31 11.27
CA ASN A 102 3.59 -18.66 12.37
C ASN A 102 5.06 -18.83 11.97
N TRP A 103 5.36 -19.01 10.67
CA TRP A 103 6.71 -19.34 10.20
C TRP A 103 7.70 -18.17 10.19
N PHE A 104 7.23 -16.92 10.25
CA PHE A 104 8.09 -15.73 10.22
C PHE A 104 7.62 -14.60 11.14
N ASN A 105 6.72 -14.88 12.10
CA ASN A 105 5.97 -13.83 12.80
C ASN A 105 5.37 -12.83 11.82
N SER A 106 4.87 -13.32 10.68
CA SER A 106 4.33 -12.49 9.60
C SER A 106 2.82 -12.62 9.58
N ILE A 107 2.15 -11.57 9.14
CA ILE A 107 0.71 -11.52 8.93
C ILE A 107 0.47 -11.20 7.46
N SER A 108 -0.47 -11.93 6.88
CA SER A 108 -0.84 -11.78 5.47
C SER A 108 -2.31 -11.38 5.35
N SER A 109 -2.62 -10.35 4.56
CA SER A 109 -4.00 -9.98 4.24
C SER A 109 -4.35 -10.36 2.82
N PHE A 110 -5.46 -11.06 2.62
CA PHE A 110 -5.97 -11.47 1.32
C PHE A 110 -7.18 -10.64 0.94
N LEU A 111 -7.10 -9.82 -0.11
CA LEU A 111 -8.27 -9.15 -0.66
C LEU A 111 -8.87 -10.07 -1.73
N THR A 112 -9.95 -10.79 -1.39
CA THR A 112 -10.72 -11.54 -2.39
C THR A 112 -12.21 -11.34 -2.14
N LYS A 113 -12.93 -10.85 -3.15
CA LYS A 113 -14.39 -10.98 -3.16
C LYS A 113 -14.70 -12.42 -3.54
N ARG A 114 -15.22 -13.21 -2.59
CA ARG A 114 -15.82 -14.50 -2.95
C ARG A 114 -17.04 -14.22 -3.80
N THR A 115 -17.03 -14.64 -5.06
CA THR A 115 -18.25 -14.79 -5.84
C THR A 115 -19.04 -15.93 -5.21
N THR A 116 -20.08 -15.62 -4.44
CA THR A 116 -21.09 -16.60 -4.06
C THR A 116 -21.84 -17.01 -5.33
N SER A 117 -21.75 -18.28 -5.69
CA SER A 117 -22.65 -18.88 -6.67
C SER A 117 -24.04 -18.99 -6.03
N ASN A 118 -25.01 -18.26 -6.56
CA ASN A 118 -26.42 -18.58 -6.37
C ASN A 118 -26.76 -19.89 -7.09
#